data_AF-A0A2V5KT56-F1
#
_entry.id   AF-A0A2V5KT56-F1
#
_cell.length_a   1.000
_cell.length_b   1.000
_cell.length_c   1.000
_cell.angle_alpha   90.00
_cell.angle_beta   90.00
_cell.angle_gamma   90.00
#
_symmetry.space_group_name_H-M   'P 1'
#
loop_
_entity.id
_entity.type
_entity.pdbx_description
1 polymer ?
#
loop_
_entity_poly.entity_id
_entity_poly.type
_entity_poly.pdbx_seq_one_letter_code
_entity_poly.pdbx_strand_id
1 'polypeptide(L)'
;MADAQATARTEEETNPVATPEIVQSAQERFGDPKNFINRELSWLEFNRRVLEEAQDQRQPLIERVKFLTIFSSNLDEFFEI
;
A
#
# COMPACT_ATOMS: atom_id res chain seq x y z
N MET A 1 28.20 -10.23 -63.57
CA MET A 1 29.21 -9.86 -62.55
C MET A 1 28.76 -8.54 -61.95
N ALA A 2 28.33 -8.42 -60.71
CA ALA A 2 28.03 -9.37 -59.66
C ALA A 2 26.96 -8.70 -58.77
N ASP A 3 25.93 -9.46 -58.42
CA ASP A 3 25.00 -9.13 -57.35
C ASP A 3 25.77 -8.97 -56.03
N ALA A 4 25.47 -7.93 -55.26
CA ALA A 4 25.87 -7.84 -53.85
C ALA A 4 24.72 -7.21 -53.07
N GLN A 5 24.05 -8.07 -52.33
CA GLN A 5 22.80 -7.87 -51.63
C GLN A 5 22.90 -6.85 -50.49
N ALA A 6 21.75 -6.24 -50.22
CA ALA A 6 21.43 -5.44 -49.05
C ALA A 6 21.93 -6.08 -47.75
N THR A 7 22.77 -5.37 -47.02
CA THR A 7 23.11 -5.68 -45.63
C THR A 7 21.85 -5.48 -44.78
N ALA A 8 21.19 -6.58 -44.46
CA ALA A 8 20.11 -6.64 -43.50
C ALA A 8 20.61 -6.08 -42.16
N ARG A 9 19.98 -4.99 -41.71
CA ARG A 9 20.01 -4.60 -40.30
C ARG A 9 19.26 -5.70 -39.57
N THR A 10 19.96 -6.49 -38.77
CA THR A 10 19.32 -7.37 -37.79
C THR A 10 18.62 -6.44 -36.80
N GLU A 11 17.33 -6.23 -37.01
CA GLU A 11 16.45 -5.68 -36.00
C GLU A 11 16.58 -6.61 -34.79
N GLU A 12 17.11 -6.07 -33.68
CA GLU A 12 16.86 -6.65 -32.36
C GLU A 12 15.34 -6.68 -32.20
N GLU A 13 14.72 -7.79 -32.58
CA GLU A 13 13.43 -8.18 -32.04
C GLU A 13 13.66 -8.26 -30.53
N THR A 14 13.31 -7.18 -29.84
CA THR A 14 13.14 -7.13 -28.40
C THR A 14 11.96 -8.03 -28.09
N ASN A 15 12.22 -9.33 -28.12
CA ASN A 15 11.32 -10.37 -27.69
C ASN A 15 10.83 -9.93 -26.30
N PRO A 16 9.52 -9.67 -26.11
CA PRO A 16 9.03 -9.22 -24.82
C PRO A 16 9.27 -10.38 -23.89
N VAL A 17 10.30 -10.26 -23.05
CA VAL A 17 10.63 -11.25 -22.03
C VAL A 17 9.33 -11.54 -21.30
N ALA A 18 8.78 -12.73 -21.52
CA ALA A 18 7.54 -13.17 -20.92
C ALA A 18 7.72 -12.99 -19.41
N THR A 19 7.03 -12.00 -18.88
CA THR A 19 7.16 -11.61 -17.49
C THR A 19 6.74 -12.82 -16.67
N PRO A 20 7.60 -13.36 -15.80
CA PRO A 20 7.32 -14.61 -15.10
C PRO A 20 5.95 -14.54 -14.40
N GLU A 21 5.18 -15.62 -14.38
CA GLU A 21 3.78 -15.66 -13.87
C GLU A 21 3.61 -15.02 -12.48
N ILE A 22 4.65 -15.10 -11.64
CA ILE A 22 4.69 -14.48 -10.32
C ILE A 22 4.53 -12.94 -10.40
N VAL A 23 5.10 -12.31 -11.42
CA VAL A 23 5.05 -10.86 -11.61
C VAL A 23 3.71 -10.45 -12.25
N GLN A 24 3.12 -11.27 -13.13
CA GLN A 24 1.78 -11.01 -13.68
C GLN A 24 0.70 -11.08 -12.60
N SER A 25 0.72 -12.11 -11.75
CA SER A 25 -0.21 -12.24 -10.62
C SER A 25 -0.03 -11.13 -9.58
N ALA A 26 1.18 -10.62 -9.37
CA ALA A 26 1.41 -9.44 -8.55
C ALA A 26 0.82 -8.16 -9.18
N GLN A 27 0.97 -7.99 -10.50
CA GLN A 27 0.41 -6.85 -11.22
C GLN A 27 -1.13 -6.85 -11.17
N GLU A 28 -1.78 -8.01 -11.26
CA GLU A 28 -3.23 -8.13 -11.09
C GLU A 28 -3.68 -7.76 -9.66
N ARG A 29 -2.91 -8.18 -8.66
CA ARG A 29 -3.23 -7.92 -7.25
C ARG A 29 -2.96 -6.47 -6.81
N PHE A 30 -1.88 -5.87 -7.28
CA PHE A 30 -1.38 -4.57 -6.82
C PHE A 30 -1.44 -3.46 -7.88
N GLY A 31 -1.89 -3.77 -9.09
CA GLY A 31 -1.99 -2.81 -10.19
C GLY A 31 -3.25 -1.96 -10.18
N ASP A 32 -4.32 -2.38 -9.48
CA ASP A 32 -5.54 -1.57 -9.31
C ASP A 32 -5.48 -0.76 -8.00
N PRO A 33 -5.48 0.59 -8.07
CA PRO A 33 -5.53 1.45 -6.89
C PRO A 33 -6.71 1.16 -5.95
N LYS A 34 -7.81 0.58 -6.44
CA LYS A 34 -8.98 0.20 -5.63
C LYS A 34 -8.68 -0.91 -4.62
N ASN A 35 -7.62 -1.68 -4.82
CA ASN A 35 -7.19 -2.72 -3.89
C ASN A 35 -6.48 -2.14 -2.65
N PHE A 36 -6.23 -0.83 -2.64
CA PHE A 36 -5.59 -0.13 -1.53
C PHE A 36 -6.57 0.81 -0.84
N ILE A 37 -6.37 0.96 0.46
CA ILE A 37 -7.05 1.96 1.27
C ILE A 37 -6.10 3.12 1.52
N ASN A 38 -6.64 4.33 1.60
CA ASN A 38 -5.86 5.51 1.92
C ASN A 38 -5.21 5.33 3.32
N ARG A 39 -3.92 5.65 3.42
CA ARG A 39 -3.13 5.43 4.64
C ARG A 39 -3.66 6.26 5.79
N GLU A 40 -3.97 7.54 5.54
CA GLU A 40 -4.44 8.48 6.54
C GLU A 40 -5.81 8.06 7.07
N LEU A 41 -6.73 7.64 6.18
CA LEU A 41 -8.02 7.07 6.58
C LEU A 41 -7.86 5.79 7.41
N SER A 42 -6.93 4.92 7.02
CA SER A 42 -6.63 3.69 7.78
C SER A 42 -6.14 4.01 9.19
N TRP A 43 -5.33 5.06 9.31
CA TRP A 43 -4.80 5.50 10.60
C TRP A 43 -5.87 6.17 11.47
N LEU A 44 -6.77 6.96 10.88
CA LEU A 44 -7.93 7.50 11.59
C LEU A 44 -8.86 6.38 12.08
N GLU A 45 -9.11 5.35 11.27
CA GLU A 45 -9.90 4.18 11.69
C GLU A 45 -9.24 3.37 12.80
N PHE A 46 -7.91 3.37 12.86
CA PHE A 46 -7.18 2.80 13.98
C PHE A 46 -7.39 3.64 15.26
N ASN A 47 -7.19 4.96 15.18
CA ASN A 47 -7.41 5.87 16.31
C ASN A 47 -8.86 5.81 16.82
N ARG A 48 -9.83 5.66 15.92
CA ARG A 48 -11.25 5.43 16.26
C ARG A 48 -11.42 4.22 17.18
N ARG A 49 -10.75 3.10 16.89
CA ARG A 49 -10.79 1.88 17.72
C ARG A 49 -10.13 2.07 19.09
N VAL A 50 -9.01 2.80 19.14
CA VAL A 50 -8.37 3.16 20.43
C VAL A 50 -9.33 3.98 21.30
N LEU A 51 -10.06 4.92 20.69
CA LEU A 51 -11.06 5.71 21.40
C LEU A 51 -12.27 4.88 21.84
N GLU A 52 -12.68 3.86 21.09
CA GLU A 52 -13.74 2.92 21.51
C GLU A 52 -13.36 2.19 22.80
N GLU A 53 -12.10 1.75 22.96
CA GLU A 53 -11.63 1.12 24.19
C GLU A 53 -11.70 2.08 25.40
N ALA A 54 -11.41 3.38 25.19
CA ALA A 54 -11.58 4.39 26.23
C ALA A 54 -13.04 4.62 26.66
N GLN A 55 -14.00 4.36 25.76
CA GLN A 55 -15.43 4.54 26.01
C GLN A 55 -16.10 3.30 26.61
N ASP A 56 -15.51 2.12 26.48
CA ASP A 56 -16.11 0.87 26.97
C ASP A 56 -16.22 0.86 28.51
N GLN A 57 -17.46 0.88 29.02
CA GLN A 57 -17.76 0.85 30.45
C GLN A 57 -17.42 -0.48 31.13
N ARG A 58 -17.18 -1.54 30.36
CA ARG A 58 -16.73 -2.84 30.87
C ARG A 58 -15.25 -2.81 31.27
N GLN A 59 -14.49 -1.82 30.78
CA GLN A 59 -13.10 -1.64 31.17
C GLN A 59 -12.98 -0.88 32.50
N PRO A 60 -12.00 -1.24 33.35
CA PRO A 60 -11.68 -0.46 34.54
C PRO A 60 -11.39 1.01 34.19
N LEU A 61 -11.79 1.93 35.07
CA LEU A 61 -11.68 3.37 34.82
C LEU A 61 -10.25 3.81 34.47
N ILE A 62 -9.23 3.21 35.09
CA ILE A 62 -7.84 3.55 34.83
C ILE A 62 -7.38 3.11 33.43
N GLU A 63 -7.86 1.98 32.91
CA GLU A 63 -7.52 1.52 31.56
C GLU A 63 -8.12 2.44 30.52
N ARG A 64 -9.36 2.91 30.75
CA ARG A 64 -10.01 3.89 29.89
C ARG A 64 -9.25 5.21 29.82
N VAL A 65 -8.70 5.67 30.94
CA VAL A 65 -7.83 6.87 30.99
C VAL A 65 -6.54 6.63 30.22
N LYS A 66 -5.91 5.46 30.34
CA LYS A 66 -4.71 5.11 29.54
C LYS A 66 -5.01 5.12 28.05
N PHE A 67 -6.12 4.51 27.61
CA PHE A 67 -6.54 4.54 26.21
C PHE A 67 -6.79 5.96 25.71
N LEU A 68 -7.36 6.84 26.54
CA LEU A 68 -7.54 8.25 26.21
C LEU A 68 -6.19 8.98 26.03
N THR A 69 -5.21 8.70 26.88
CA THR A 69 -3.84 9.25 26.75
C THR A 69 -3.16 8.75 25.48
N ILE A 70 -3.28 7.46 25.17
CA ILE A 70 -2.73 6.87 23.93
C ILE A 70 -3.39 7.51 22.70
N PHE A 71 -4.72 7.64 22.69
CA PHE A 71 -5.45 8.28 21.60
C PHE A 71 -4.97 9.73 21.39
N SER A 72 -4.81 10.51 22.46
CA SER A 72 -4.32 11.89 22.38
C SER A 72 -2.92 11.95 21.76
N SER A 73 -1.98 11.12 22.24
CA SER A 73 -0.61 11.11 21.71
C SER A 73 -0.55 10.72 20.23
N ASN A 74 -1.35 9.73 19.82
CA ASN A 74 -1.40 9.32 18.41
C ASN A 74 -2.01 10.40 17.52
N LEU A 75 -2.99 11.15 18.05
CA LEU A 75 -3.62 12.24 17.31
C LEU A 75 -2.66 13.42 17.15
N ASP A 76 -1.88 13.74 18.18
CA ASP A 76 -0.83 14.75 18.11
C ASP A 76 0.19 14.39 17.02
N GLU A 77 0.64 13.13 16.97
CA GLU A 77 1.53 12.63 15.91
C GLU A 77 0.90 12.75 14.51
N PHE A 78 -0.43 12.59 14.37
CA PHE A 78 -1.11 12.73 13.07
C PHE A 78 -1.07 14.15 12.52
N PHE A 79 -1.01 15.15 13.37
CA PHE A 79 -0.96 16.54 12.93
C PHE A 79 0.46 17.11 12.85
N GLU A 80 1.43 16.48 13.51
CA GLU A 80 2.83 16.93 13.49
C GLU A 80 3.59 16.48 12.22
N ILE A 81 3.16 15.39 11.58
CA ILE A 81 3.74 14.84 10.34
C ILE A 81 3.05 15.44 9.10
#